data_AF-A0A1S1SXL0-F1
#
_entry.id   AF-A0A1S1SXL0-F1
#
_cell.length_a   1.000
_cell.length_b   1.000
_cell.length_c   1.000
_cell.angle_alpha   90.00
_cell.angle_beta   90.00
_cell.angle_gamma   90.00
#
_symmetry.space_group_name_H-M   'P 1'
#
loop_
_entity.id
_entity.type
_entity.pdbx_description
1 polymer ?
#
loop_
_entity_poly.entity_id
_entity_poly.type
_entity_poly.pdbx_seq_one_letter_code
_entity_poly.pdbx_strand_id
1 'polypeptide(L)'
;MMSKAQKLRAKRKAQLGRPRKADAERFACGKIKPEWSRRENEKEAMAVALAARKRMHGLETSSAFAGYTLGRLFLDGRITEAQRQAGDDYAAVMTRYYHLTGIAFPRVRAQVIGRVQGHAGETSEARHRQARRAADTMMRLEGVLLKCDEGRQVKTTVFNVCVMDYEGLRMMPEPQLLWLKRGLNALLFDKGLREHGERDYSFIQE
;
A
#
# COMPACT_ATOMS: atom_id res chain seq x y z
N MET A 1 -15.31 35.58 -27.48
CA MET A 1 -15.70 35.35 -26.07
C MET A 1 -16.25 33.94 -25.90
N MET A 2 -15.85 33.18 -24.87
CA MET A 2 -16.38 31.82 -24.63
C MET A 2 -17.72 31.85 -23.89
N SER A 3 -18.65 30.99 -24.29
CA SER A 3 -19.98 30.86 -23.66
C SER A 3 -19.89 30.26 -22.24
N LYS A 4 -20.94 30.46 -21.43
CA LYS A 4 -21.04 29.91 -20.05
C LYS A 4 -20.86 28.38 -20.04
N ALA A 5 -21.44 27.68 -21.01
CA ALA A 5 -21.32 26.23 -21.17
C ALA A 5 -19.90 25.79 -21.57
N GLN A 6 -19.23 26.57 -22.44
CA GLN A 6 -17.83 26.33 -22.81
C GLN A 6 -16.89 26.54 -21.63
N LYS A 7 -17.11 27.59 -20.81
CA LYS A 7 -16.35 27.82 -19.57
C LYS A 7 -16.54 26.67 -18.57
N LEU A 8 -17.77 26.17 -18.40
CA LEU A 8 -18.05 25.04 -17.51
C LEU A 8 -17.40 23.73 -17.99
N ARG A 9 -17.46 23.45 -19.30
CA ARG A 9 -16.77 22.30 -19.91
C ARG A 9 -15.25 22.41 -19.80
N ALA A 10 -14.68 23.59 -20.03
CA ALA A 10 -13.24 23.83 -19.85
C ALA A 10 -12.83 23.63 -18.39
N LYS A 11 -13.64 24.10 -17.42
CA LYS A 11 -13.39 23.91 -15.99
C LYS A 11 -13.47 22.44 -15.58
N ARG A 12 -14.48 21.69 -16.04
CA ARG A 12 -14.61 20.24 -15.80
C ARG A 12 -13.47 19.44 -16.46
N LYS A 13 -13.07 19.81 -17.67
CA LYS A 13 -11.95 19.18 -18.39
C LYS A 13 -10.59 19.48 -17.74
N ALA A 14 -10.42 20.67 -17.18
CA ALA A 14 -9.24 21.03 -16.39
C ALA A 14 -9.18 20.30 -15.03
N GLN A 15 -10.34 19.88 -14.50
CA GLN A 15 -10.44 19.09 -13.26
C GLN A 15 -10.28 17.57 -13.48
N LEU A 16 -10.49 17.08 -14.70
CA LEU A 16 -10.41 15.66 -15.06
C LEU A 16 -9.02 15.31 -15.62
N GLY A 17 -8.21 14.62 -14.82
CA GLY A 17 -6.90 14.11 -15.23
C GLY A 17 -5.77 15.14 -15.21
N ARG A 18 -4.61 14.76 -15.76
CA ARG A 18 -3.45 15.66 -15.90
C ARG A 18 -3.78 16.76 -16.90
N PRO A 19 -3.65 18.06 -16.54
CA PRO A 19 -3.79 19.16 -17.50
C PRO A 19 -2.90 18.94 -18.73
N ARG A 20 -3.41 19.26 -19.92
CA ARG A 20 -2.57 19.21 -21.13
C ARG A 20 -1.41 20.19 -20.96
N LYS A 21 -0.19 19.69 -21.13
CA LYS A 21 1.00 20.53 -21.23
C LYS A 21 0.86 21.47 -22.43
N ALA A 22 0.99 22.77 -22.17
CA ALA A 22 0.86 23.82 -23.18
C ALA A 22 1.99 23.76 -24.20
N ASP A 23 3.22 23.55 -23.73
CA ASP A 23 4.44 23.67 -24.55
C ASP A 23 4.94 22.32 -25.10
N ALA A 24 4.13 21.27 -25.00
CA ALA A 24 4.52 19.94 -25.43
C ALA A 24 4.37 19.77 -26.95
N GLU A 25 5.49 19.47 -27.63
CA GLU A 25 5.47 19.09 -29.03
C GLU A 25 4.71 17.78 -29.23
N ARG A 26 3.82 17.76 -30.22
CA ARG A 26 2.93 16.64 -30.52
C ARG A 26 3.04 16.23 -31.97
N PHE A 27 2.80 14.95 -32.23
CA PHE A 27 2.47 14.48 -33.57
C PHE A 27 1.09 14.97 -33.99
N ALA A 28 0.78 14.92 -35.29
CA ALA A 28 -0.55 15.24 -35.81
C ALA A 28 -1.67 14.41 -35.15
N CYS A 29 -1.37 13.17 -34.73
CA CYS A 29 -2.28 12.30 -33.98
C CYS A 29 -2.49 12.71 -32.50
N GLY A 30 -1.88 13.82 -32.03
CA GLY A 30 -2.07 14.38 -30.69
C GLY A 30 -1.21 13.76 -29.58
N LYS A 31 -0.46 12.69 -29.87
CA LYS A 31 0.53 12.08 -28.95
C LYS A 31 1.73 13.03 -28.78
N ILE A 32 2.27 13.13 -27.56
CA ILE A 32 3.49 13.90 -27.28
C ILE A 32 4.67 13.20 -27.97
N LYS A 33 5.55 13.98 -28.62
CA LYS A 33 6.75 13.42 -29.24
C LYS A 33 7.69 12.85 -28.17
N PRO A 34 8.30 11.65 -28.39
CA PRO A 34 9.20 11.03 -27.42
C PRO A 34 10.38 11.91 -27.02
N GLU A 35 10.93 12.66 -27.97
CA GLU A 35 12.05 13.60 -27.76
C GLU A 35 11.72 14.67 -26.72
N TRP A 36 10.50 15.21 -26.78
CA TRP A 36 10.00 16.17 -25.81
C TRP A 36 9.76 15.51 -24.45
N SER A 37 9.15 14.32 -24.43
CA SER A 37 8.89 13.58 -23.19
C SER A 37 10.16 13.17 -22.45
N ARG A 38 11.28 12.95 -23.15
CA ARG A 38 12.58 12.62 -22.54
C ARG A 38 13.27 13.82 -21.89
N ARG A 39 12.89 15.04 -22.27
CA ARG A 39 13.42 16.29 -21.68
C ARG A 39 12.64 16.72 -20.42
N GLU A 40 11.55 16.03 -20.09
CA GLU A 40 10.77 16.30 -18.89
C GLU A 40 11.61 16.02 -17.64
N ASN A 41 11.74 17.03 -16.79
CA ASN A 41 12.46 16.90 -15.52
C ASN A 41 11.60 16.14 -14.50
N GLU A 42 12.22 15.33 -13.65
CA GLU A 42 11.55 14.57 -12.59
C GLU A 42 10.69 15.47 -11.69
N LYS A 43 11.15 16.70 -11.44
CA LYS A 43 10.41 17.72 -10.67
C LYS A 43 9.05 18.07 -11.29
N GLU A 44 8.98 18.18 -12.62
CA GLU A 44 7.74 18.51 -13.34
C GLU A 44 6.76 17.34 -13.36
N ALA A 45 7.28 16.12 -13.44
CA ALA A 45 6.48 14.90 -13.33
C ALA A 45 5.90 14.76 -11.91
N MET A 46 6.72 15.00 -10.88
CA MET A 46 6.35 14.93 -9.47
C MET A 46 5.35 16.02 -9.06
N ALA A 47 5.43 17.22 -9.65
CA ALA A 47 4.53 18.33 -9.34
C ALA A 47 3.04 17.98 -9.50
N VAL A 48 2.70 17.14 -10.50
CA VAL A 48 1.33 16.67 -10.71
C VAL A 48 0.88 15.73 -9.59
N ALA A 49 1.76 14.82 -9.17
CA ALA A 49 1.49 13.91 -8.07
C ALA A 49 1.32 14.68 -6.74
N LEU A 50 2.17 15.68 -6.49
CA LEU A 50 2.08 16.57 -5.33
C LEU A 50 0.77 17.36 -5.33
N ALA A 51 0.39 17.96 -6.46
CA ALA A 51 -0.88 18.68 -6.59
C ALA A 51 -2.10 17.78 -6.37
N ALA A 52 -2.05 16.54 -6.89
CA ALA A 52 -3.10 15.56 -6.66
C ALA A 52 -3.18 15.14 -5.17
N ARG A 53 -2.03 14.90 -4.52
CA ARG A 53 -1.95 14.57 -3.08
C ARG A 53 -2.48 15.70 -2.21
N LYS A 54 -2.09 16.95 -2.48
CA LYS A 54 -2.61 18.13 -1.78
C LYS A 54 -4.13 18.21 -1.89
N ARG A 55 -4.67 18.05 -3.10
CA ARG A 55 -6.12 18.12 -3.35
C ARG A 55 -6.90 16.99 -2.68
N MET A 56 -6.41 15.75 -2.75
CA MET A 56 -7.13 14.56 -2.28
C MET A 56 -6.97 14.33 -0.77
N HIS A 57 -5.78 14.63 -0.25
CA HIS A 57 -5.34 14.19 1.07
C HIS A 57 -4.83 15.34 1.95
N GLY A 58 -4.71 16.57 1.43
CA GLY A 58 -4.14 17.69 2.17
C GLY A 58 -2.64 17.56 2.43
N LEU A 59 -1.94 16.66 1.74
CA LEU A 59 -0.52 16.38 1.96
C LEU A 59 0.35 17.00 0.87
N GLU A 60 1.34 17.81 1.28
CA GLU A 60 2.37 18.40 0.42
C GLU A 60 3.72 17.69 0.58
N THR A 61 3.73 16.36 0.46
CA THR A 61 4.96 15.57 0.60
C THR A 61 5.23 14.71 -0.63
N SER A 62 6.51 14.64 -1.00
CA SER A 62 7.03 13.72 -2.01
C SER A 62 7.19 12.30 -1.47
N SER A 63 7.11 12.11 -0.15
CA SER A 63 7.28 10.81 0.50
C SER A 63 6.43 9.71 -0.14
N ALA A 64 7.02 8.52 -0.29
CA ALA A 64 6.33 7.33 -0.77
C ALA A 64 5.14 6.95 0.13
N PHE A 65 5.19 7.31 1.41
CA PHE A 65 4.14 7.03 2.39
C PHE A 65 2.80 7.70 2.07
N ALA A 66 2.79 8.77 1.26
CA ALA A 66 1.53 9.39 0.82
C ALA A 66 0.72 8.50 -0.14
N GLY A 67 1.31 7.43 -0.67
CA GLY A 67 0.70 6.56 -1.67
C GLY A 67 -0.35 5.57 -1.12
N TYR A 68 -0.39 5.34 0.19
CA TYR A 68 -1.24 4.32 0.81
C TYR A 68 -1.71 4.75 2.22
N THR A 69 -2.75 4.11 2.73
CA THR A 69 -3.50 4.54 3.92
C THR A 69 -2.67 4.46 5.18
N LEU A 70 -1.94 3.36 5.40
CA LEU A 70 -1.06 3.21 6.55
C LEU A 70 0.08 4.24 6.54
N GLY A 71 0.70 4.49 5.38
CA GLY A 71 1.71 5.54 5.23
C GLY A 71 1.17 6.94 5.50
N ARG A 72 -0.07 7.23 5.08
CA ARG A 72 -0.74 8.50 5.40
C ARG A 72 -1.05 8.65 6.89
N LEU A 73 -1.48 7.59 7.58
CA LEU A 73 -1.66 7.61 9.03
C LEU A 73 -0.36 7.93 9.77
N PHE A 74 0.79 7.46 9.26
CA PHE A 74 2.11 7.80 9.78
C PHE A 74 2.46 9.27 9.53
N LEU A 75 2.22 9.78 8.32
CA LEU A 75 2.43 11.19 7.99
C LEU A 75 1.54 12.14 8.81
N ASP A 76 0.34 11.68 9.17
CA ASP A 76 -0.58 12.39 10.06
C ASP A 76 -0.17 12.30 11.55
N GLY A 77 0.91 11.56 11.89
CA GLY A 77 1.39 11.37 13.26
C GLY A 77 0.48 10.46 14.11
N ARG A 78 -0.47 9.74 13.51
CA ARG A 78 -1.44 8.90 14.23
C ARG A 78 -0.85 7.56 14.66
N ILE A 79 0.21 7.09 14.00
CA ILE A 79 0.95 5.87 14.31
C ILE A 79 2.46 6.13 14.29
N THR A 80 3.23 5.30 14.98
CA THR A 80 4.69 5.41 15.02
C THR A 80 5.34 4.78 13.79
N GLU A 81 6.61 5.07 13.55
CA GLU A 81 7.39 4.42 12.48
C GLU A 81 7.46 2.90 12.65
N ALA A 82 7.66 2.43 13.88
CA ALA A 82 7.71 0.99 14.18
C ALA A 82 6.38 0.30 13.86
N GLN A 83 5.26 0.95 14.18
CA GLN A 83 3.91 0.47 13.85
C GLN A 83 3.67 0.43 12.34
N ARG A 84 4.10 1.49 11.61
CA ARG A 84 4.04 1.53 10.15
C ARG A 84 4.83 0.37 9.53
N GLN A 85 6.06 0.15 10.00
CA GLN A 85 6.91 -0.93 9.49
C GLN A 85 6.30 -2.31 9.77
N ALA A 86 5.76 -2.54 10.97
CA ALA A 86 5.08 -3.80 11.30
C ALA A 86 3.87 -4.06 10.39
N GLY A 87 3.11 -3.01 10.03
CA GLY A 87 1.99 -3.13 9.09
C GLY A 87 2.43 -3.42 7.65
N ASP A 88 3.53 -2.79 7.18
CA ASP A 88 4.12 -3.08 5.87
C ASP A 88 4.62 -4.54 5.79
N ASP A 89 5.30 -5.02 6.84
CA ASP A 89 5.79 -6.40 6.94
C ASP A 89 4.62 -7.40 6.89
N TYR A 90 3.54 -7.11 7.63
CA TYR A 90 2.30 -7.90 7.59
C TYR A 90 1.70 -7.92 6.17
N ALA A 91 1.59 -6.77 5.51
CA ALA A 91 1.08 -6.69 4.14
C ALA A 91 1.94 -7.49 3.14
N ALA A 92 3.26 -7.50 3.32
CA ALA A 92 4.18 -8.30 2.52
C ALA A 92 3.95 -9.81 2.71
N VAL A 93 3.77 -10.27 3.94
CA VAL A 93 3.43 -11.67 4.25
C VAL A 93 2.10 -12.08 3.60
N MET A 94 1.07 -11.26 3.74
CA MET A 94 -0.25 -11.54 3.15
C MET A 94 -0.18 -11.59 1.62
N THR A 95 0.53 -10.65 1.00
CA THR A 95 0.75 -10.64 -0.45
C THR A 95 1.46 -11.90 -0.92
N ARG A 96 2.50 -12.34 -0.19
CA ARG A 96 3.22 -13.57 -0.50
C ARG A 96 2.34 -14.80 -0.37
N TYR A 97 1.51 -14.87 0.67
CA TYR A 97 0.55 -15.94 0.86
C TYR A 97 -0.43 -16.07 -0.31
N TYR A 98 -1.15 -15.00 -0.68
CA TYR A 98 -2.08 -15.04 -1.80
C TYR A 98 -1.40 -15.42 -3.13
N HIS A 99 -0.21 -14.87 -3.37
CA HIS A 99 0.56 -15.17 -4.58
C HIS A 99 0.98 -16.63 -4.69
N LEU A 100 1.51 -17.21 -3.60
CA LEU A 100 2.04 -18.58 -3.62
C LEU A 100 0.95 -19.66 -3.54
N THR A 101 -0.18 -19.36 -2.90
CA THR A 101 -1.31 -20.30 -2.79
C THR A 101 -2.25 -20.27 -3.97
N GLY A 102 -2.12 -19.29 -4.87
CA GLY A 102 -3.01 -19.12 -6.01
C GLY A 102 -4.40 -18.60 -5.63
N ILE A 103 -4.63 -18.24 -4.37
CA ILE A 103 -5.87 -17.60 -3.92
C ILE A 103 -5.89 -16.18 -4.49
N ALA A 104 -6.99 -15.83 -5.17
CA ALA A 104 -7.17 -14.50 -5.71
C ALA A 104 -7.01 -13.45 -4.61
N PHE A 105 -6.14 -12.46 -4.85
CA PHE A 105 -5.91 -11.39 -3.89
C PHE A 105 -7.22 -10.60 -3.69
N PRO A 106 -7.63 -10.32 -2.43
CA PRO A 106 -8.99 -9.90 -2.11
C PRO A 106 -9.46 -8.59 -2.76
N ARG A 107 -8.54 -7.70 -3.19
CA ARG A 107 -8.81 -6.63 -4.17
C ARG A 107 -7.56 -6.24 -4.96
N VAL A 108 -7.60 -6.32 -6.28
CA VAL A 108 -6.58 -5.70 -7.15
C VAL A 108 -6.92 -4.21 -7.29
N ARG A 109 -6.42 -3.35 -6.40
CA ARG A 109 -6.36 -1.90 -6.69
C ARG A 109 -4.98 -1.58 -7.27
N ALA A 110 -4.98 -1.12 -8.53
CA ALA A 110 -3.94 -0.48 -9.37
C ALA A 110 -2.45 -0.88 -9.25
N GLN A 111 -1.91 -1.16 -8.07
CA GLN A 111 -0.49 -1.43 -7.84
C GLN A 111 0.00 -2.78 -8.39
N VAL A 112 -0.91 -3.67 -8.84
CA VAL A 112 -0.54 -5.05 -9.21
C VAL A 112 -1.25 -5.55 -10.48
N ILE A 113 -1.81 -4.67 -11.33
CA ILE A 113 -2.48 -5.11 -12.57
C ILE A 113 -1.49 -5.78 -13.54
N GLY A 114 -0.22 -5.37 -13.56
CA GLY A 114 0.82 -5.95 -14.42
C GLY A 114 1.52 -7.20 -13.87
N ARG A 115 1.18 -7.67 -12.65
CA ARG A 115 1.87 -8.79 -11.98
C ARG A 115 1.08 -10.09 -11.95
N VAL A 116 -0.14 -10.09 -12.48
CA VAL A 116 -0.93 -11.32 -12.65
C VAL A 116 -0.47 -12.01 -13.94
N GLN A 117 0.73 -12.58 -13.92
CA GLN A 117 1.07 -13.62 -14.87
C GLN A 117 0.42 -14.91 -14.38
N GLY A 118 -0.56 -15.42 -15.11
CA GLY A 118 -0.99 -16.80 -14.96
C GLY A 118 0.18 -17.70 -15.30
N HIS A 119 0.81 -18.30 -14.28
CA HIS A 119 1.75 -19.40 -14.52
C HIS A 119 0.96 -20.70 -14.53
N ALA A 120 1.14 -21.48 -15.59
CA ALA A 120 0.86 -22.90 -15.57
C ALA A 120 1.65 -23.54 -14.42
N GLY A 121 1.00 -24.41 -13.65
CA GLY A 121 1.58 -24.98 -12.44
C GLY A 121 2.71 -25.95 -12.76
N GLU A 122 3.96 -25.50 -12.68
CA GLU A 122 5.03 -26.40 -12.26
C GLU A 122 4.93 -26.57 -10.73
N THR A 123 4.32 -27.68 -10.35
CA THR A 123 4.23 -28.21 -8.99
C THR A 123 5.58 -28.83 -8.60
N SER A 124 6.62 -28.02 -8.48
CA SER A 124 7.85 -28.48 -7.85
C SER A 124 7.62 -28.61 -6.34
N GLU A 125 8.19 -29.63 -5.69
CA GLU A 125 8.15 -29.78 -4.23
C GLU A 125 8.64 -28.52 -3.50
N ALA A 126 9.58 -27.80 -4.11
CA ALA A 126 10.06 -26.53 -3.58
C ALA A 126 8.93 -25.48 -3.51
N ARG A 127 8.08 -25.37 -4.54
CA ARG A 127 6.94 -24.46 -4.55
C ARG A 127 5.90 -24.84 -3.50
N HIS A 128 5.61 -26.12 -3.33
CA HIS A 128 4.71 -26.59 -2.27
C HIS A 128 5.24 -26.26 -0.87
N ARG A 129 6.53 -26.47 -0.62
CA ARG A 129 7.18 -26.08 0.65
C ARG A 129 7.10 -24.58 0.90
N GLN A 130 7.31 -23.75 -0.13
CA GLN A 130 7.19 -22.30 -0.01
C GLN A 130 5.74 -21.85 0.27
N ALA A 131 4.76 -22.43 -0.42
CA ALA A 131 3.34 -22.14 -0.20
C ALA A 131 2.91 -22.52 1.22
N ARG A 132 3.33 -23.70 1.71
CA ARG A 132 3.07 -24.14 3.08
C ARG A 132 3.67 -23.19 4.11
N ARG A 133 4.95 -22.82 3.97
CA ARG A 133 5.60 -21.83 4.85
C ARG A 133 4.88 -20.48 4.86
N ALA A 134 4.39 -20.04 3.71
CA ALA A 134 3.63 -18.79 3.62
C ALA A 134 2.26 -18.89 4.30
N ALA A 135 1.55 -20.01 4.15
CA ALA A 135 0.31 -20.29 4.85
C ALA A 135 0.50 -20.37 6.37
N ASP A 136 1.51 -21.10 6.84
CA ASP A 136 1.83 -21.22 8.27
C ASP A 136 2.14 -19.83 8.88
N THR A 137 2.91 -19.00 8.15
CA THR A 137 3.24 -17.65 8.60
C THR A 137 1.99 -16.77 8.66
N MET A 138 1.13 -16.82 7.64
CA MET A 138 -0.12 -16.09 7.62
C MET A 138 -1.03 -16.49 8.78
N MET A 139 -1.26 -17.81 8.97
CA MET A 139 -2.11 -18.33 10.04
C MET A 139 -1.61 -17.93 11.42
N ARG A 140 -0.29 -17.92 11.61
CA ARG A 140 0.33 -17.46 12.85
C ARG A 140 0.06 -15.99 13.14
N LEU A 141 0.28 -15.10 12.15
CA LEU A 141 0.03 -13.67 12.31
C LEU A 141 -1.46 -13.37 12.55
N GLU A 142 -2.34 -14.09 11.86
CA GLU A 142 -3.79 -14.07 12.12
C GLU A 142 -4.09 -14.49 13.57
N GLY A 143 -3.44 -15.53 14.07
CA GLY A 143 -3.53 -15.97 15.46
C GLY A 143 -3.04 -14.91 16.46
N VAL A 144 -1.96 -14.19 16.16
CA VAL A 144 -1.47 -13.08 17.00
C VAL A 144 -2.52 -11.98 17.11
N LEU A 145 -3.12 -11.57 15.99
CA LEU A 145 -4.15 -10.53 15.98
C LEU A 145 -5.43 -10.95 16.71
N LEU A 146 -5.84 -12.21 16.56
CA LEU A 146 -7.02 -12.75 17.22
C LEU A 146 -6.86 -12.91 18.74
N LYS A 147 -5.62 -13.02 19.25
CA LYS A 147 -5.32 -13.08 20.69
C LYS A 147 -5.37 -11.71 21.39
N CYS A 148 -5.40 -10.62 20.64
CA CYS A 148 -5.58 -9.29 21.22
C CYS A 148 -6.98 -9.12 21.83
N ASP A 149 -7.12 -8.20 22.78
CA ASP A 149 -8.44 -7.73 23.21
C ASP A 149 -9.24 -7.21 22.01
N GLU A 150 -10.50 -7.64 21.88
CA GLU A 150 -11.34 -7.38 20.72
C GLU A 150 -10.70 -7.91 19.41
N GLY A 151 -10.06 -9.09 19.48
CA GLY A 151 -9.22 -9.65 18.43
C GLY A 151 -9.87 -9.71 17.04
N ARG A 152 -11.19 -9.91 16.94
CA ARG A 152 -11.90 -9.87 15.65
C ARG A 152 -11.88 -8.47 15.03
N GLN A 153 -12.14 -7.44 15.83
CA GLN A 153 -12.10 -6.03 15.44
C GLN A 153 -10.68 -5.57 15.11
N VAL A 154 -9.71 -5.98 15.93
CA VAL A 154 -8.28 -5.74 15.73
C VAL A 154 -7.83 -6.32 14.39
N LYS A 155 -8.02 -7.63 14.20
CA LYS A 155 -7.70 -8.33 12.95
C LYS A 155 -8.31 -7.63 11.74
N THR A 156 -9.62 -7.38 11.79
CA THR A 156 -10.36 -6.79 10.67
C THR A 156 -9.83 -5.40 10.33
N THR A 157 -9.55 -4.58 11.35
CA THR A 157 -9.02 -3.22 11.16
C THR A 157 -7.62 -3.25 10.57
N VAL A 158 -6.70 -4.07 11.12
CA VAL A 158 -5.34 -4.24 10.60
C VAL A 158 -5.36 -4.70 9.15
N PHE A 159 -6.16 -5.73 8.84
CA PHE A 159 -6.31 -6.25 7.48
C PHE A 159 -6.84 -5.19 6.51
N ASN A 160 -7.89 -4.45 6.90
CA ASN A 160 -8.50 -3.45 6.05
C ASN A 160 -7.58 -2.23 5.77
N VAL A 161 -6.71 -1.88 6.73
CA VAL A 161 -5.74 -0.80 6.57
C VAL A 161 -4.51 -1.25 5.79
N CYS A 162 -3.90 -2.38 6.18
CA CYS A 162 -2.60 -2.79 5.67
C CYS A 162 -2.68 -3.57 4.35
N VAL A 163 -3.75 -4.37 4.16
CA VAL A 163 -3.90 -5.24 2.97
C VAL A 163 -4.90 -4.65 1.99
N MET A 164 -6.08 -4.24 2.48
CA MET A 164 -7.13 -3.71 1.60
C MET A 164 -6.92 -2.25 1.23
N ASP A 165 -6.09 -1.53 1.99
CA ASP A 165 -5.77 -0.12 1.79
C ASP A 165 -7.02 0.78 1.70
N TYR A 166 -8.01 0.56 2.57
CA TYR A 166 -9.26 1.33 2.53
C TYR A 166 -9.03 2.79 2.92
N GLU A 167 -9.12 3.68 1.93
CA GLU A 167 -8.90 5.13 2.08
C GLU A 167 -9.72 5.75 3.22
N GLY A 168 -10.98 5.35 3.36
CA GLY A 168 -11.88 5.86 4.40
C GLY A 168 -11.38 5.60 5.82
N LEU A 169 -10.47 4.65 6.00
CA LEU A 169 -9.87 4.34 7.30
C LEU A 169 -8.76 5.32 7.69
N ARG A 170 -8.29 6.20 6.80
CA ARG A 170 -7.35 7.27 7.20
C ARG A 170 -7.95 8.16 8.29
N MET A 171 -9.25 8.45 8.21
CA MET A 171 -9.98 9.28 9.17
C MET A 171 -10.85 8.44 10.11
N MET A 172 -10.40 7.22 10.45
CA MET A 172 -11.13 6.35 11.36
C MET A 172 -11.35 6.99 12.74
N PRO A 173 -12.46 6.67 13.44
CA PRO A 173 -12.70 7.07 14.82
C PRO A 173 -11.62 6.56 15.78
N GLU A 174 -11.47 7.22 16.92
CA GLU A 174 -10.42 6.89 17.90
C GLU A 174 -10.50 5.44 18.45
N PRO A 175 -11.69 4.88 18.75
CA PRO A 175 -11.76 3.47 19.16
C PRO A 175 -11.20 2.51 18.12
N GLN A 176 -11.45 2.77 16.83
CA GLN A 176 -10.92 1.96 15.74
C GLN A 176 -9.40 2.17 15.56
N LEU A 177 -8.89 3.38 15.81
CA LEU A 177 -7.45 3.63 15.82
C LEU A 177 -6.76 2.86 16.93
N LEU A 178 -7.38 2.73 18.11
CA LEU A 178 -6.85 1.92 19.21
C LEU A 178 -6.74 0.45 18.82
N TRP A 179 -7.74 -0.10 18.12
CA TRP A 179 -7.65 -1.46 17.58
C TRP A 179 -6.49 -1.63 16.59
N LEU A 180 -6.28 -0.66 15.70
CA LEU A 180 -5.14 -0.67 14.78
C LEU A 180 -3.83 -0.67 15.55
N LYS A 181 -3.63 0.27 16.49
CA LYS A 181 -2.42 0.37 17.30
C LYS A 181 -2.15 -0.91 18.09
N ARG A 182 -3.19 -1.49 18.71
CA ARG A 182 -3.10 -2.76 19.46
C ARG A 182 -2.58 -3.89 18.56
N GLY A 183 -3.17 -4.03 17.37
CA GLY A 183 -2.74 -5.05 16.40
C GLY A 183 -1.32 -4.82 15.87
N LEU A 184 -0.96 -3.59 15.51
CA LEU A 184 0.39 -3.26 15.03
C LEU A 184 1.45 -3.48 16.12
N ASN A 185 1.14 -3.17 17.38
CA ASN A 185 2.03 -3.44 18.51
C ASN A 185 2.21 -4.95 18.73
N ALA A 186 1.14 -5.74 18.62
CA ALA A 186 1.22 -7.19 18.74
C ALA A 186 2.08 -7.83 17.64
N LEU A 187 1.96 -7.35 16.40
CA LEU A 187 2.79 -7.77 15.28
C LEU A 187 4.26 -7.36 15.45
N LEU A 188 4.51 -6.14 15.93
CA LEU A 188 5.85 -5.66 16.25
C LEU A 188 6.52 -6.53 17.32
N PHE A 189 5.78 -6.86 18.39
CA PHE A 189 6.28 -7.71 19.46
C PHE A 189 6.59 -9.13 18.98
N ASP A 190 5.68 -9.73 18.20
CA ASP A 190 5.87 -11.03 17.58
C ASP A 190 7.13 -11.09 16.68
N LYS A 191 7.38 -10.02 15.92
CA LYS A 191 8.60 -9.88 15.12
C LYS A 191 9.85 -9.79 16.00
N GLY A 192 9.81 -8.97 17.06
CA GLY A 192 10.94 -8.85 18.00
C GLY A 192 11.28 -10.17 18.68
N LEU A 193 10.27 -10.94 19.12
CA LEU A 193 10.48 -12.27 19.69
C LEU A 193 11.20 -13.21 18.72
N ARG A 194 10.92 -13.11 17.42
CA ARG A 194 11.61 -13.92 16.42
C ARG A 194 13.05 -13.49 16.21
N GLU A 195 13.28 -12.19 16.02
CA GLU A 195 14.63 -11.68 15.72
C GLU A 195 15.59 -11.87 16.89
N HIS A 196 15.10 -11.82 18.14
CA HIS A 196 15.89 -12.09 19.33
C HIS A 196 15.92 -13.59 19.69
N GLY A 197 14.82 -14.31 19.55
CA GLY A 197 14.76 -15.76 19.82
C GLY A 197 15.54 -16.62 18.82
N GLU A 198 15.70 -16.16 17.57
CA GLU A 198 16.60 -16.80 16.58
C GLU A 198 18.09 -16.49 16.85
N ARG A 199 18.42 -15.52 17.71
CA ARG A 199 19.80 -15.16 18.08
C ARG A 199 20.28 -15.81 19.39
N ASP A 200 19.38 -16.27 20.24
CA ASP A 200 19.69 -16.99 21.49
C ASP A 200 20.02 -18.49 21.26
N TYR A 201 20.93 -18.77 20.32
CA TYR A 201 21.62 -20.08 20.25
C TYR A 201 22.90 -20.11 21.10
N SER A 202 23.07 -19.17 22.03
CA SER A 202 24.25 -19.08 22.91
C SER A 202 24.13 -19.87 24.23
N PHE A 203 23.11 -20.72 24.37
CA PHE A 203 22.97 -21.63 25.52
C PHE A 203 22.92 -23.10 25.10
N ILE A 204 23.67 -23.49 24.07
CA ILE A 204 24.14 -24.87 23.97
C ILE A 204 25.26 -25.01 25.01
N GLN A 205 24.87 -25.47 26.19
CA GLN A 205 25.75 -25.83 27.29
C GLN A 205 26.73 -26.92 26.84
N GLU A 206 28.02 -26.70 27.10
CA GLU A 206 29.03 -27.76 27.19
C GLU A 206 28.75 -28.70 28.36
#